data_AF-A0A4Y2A129-F1
#
_entry.id   AF-A0A4Y2A129-F1
#
_cell.length_a   1.000
_cell.length_b   1.000
_cell.length_c   1.000
_cell.angle_alpha   90.00
_cell.angle_beta   90.00
_cell.angle_gamma   90.00
#
_symmetry.space_group_name_H-M   'P 1'
#
loop_
_entity.id
_entity.type
_entity.pdbx_description
1 polymer ?
#
loop_
_entity_poly.entity_id
_entity_poly.type
_entity_poly.pdbx_seq_one_letter_code
_entity_poly.pdbx_strand_id
1 'polypeptide(L)'
;MNSKQAENLMKLDKIGNIKVKASPHHTLNYSKGVISESEFQRDLEEDLLECLKDQNAIAVKRITIKRNGQTFPTKHLILTFNNPTLPKSVKIAYKLSSETVYTRSHPLF
;
A
#
# COMPACT_ATOMS: atom_id res chain seq x y z
N MET A 1 -14.84 -7.57 -4.54
CA MET A 1 -14.47 -9.00 -4.44
C MET A 1 -15.60 -9.75 -3.76
N ASN A 2 -15.98 -10.93 -4.25
CA ASN A 2 -17.07 -11.70 -3.68
C ASN A 2 -16.53 -12.52 -2.48
N SER A 3 -16.60 -11.96 -1.28
CA SER A 3 -16.02 -12.53 -0.04
C SER A 3 -16.49 -13.97 0.20
N LYS A 4 -17.76 -14.25 -0.08
CA LYS A 4 -18.37 -15.57 0.09
C LYS A 4 -17.71 -16.66 -0.80
N GLN A 5 -17.31 -16.30 -2.02
CA GLN A 5 -16.61 -17.23 -2.92
C GLN A 5 -15.16 -17.46 -2.46
N ALA A 6 -14.47 -16.40 -2.03
CA ALA A 6 -13.10 -16.51 -1.53
C ALA A 6 -13.03 -17.36 -0.24
N GLU A 7 -13.97 -17.21 0.69
CA GLU A 7 -14.07 -18.03 1.89
C GLU A 7 -14.29 -19.51 1.57
N ASN A 8 -15.16 -19.82 0.61
CA ASN A 8 -15.40 -21.19 0.18
C ASN A 8 -14.15 -21.81 -0.48
N LEU A 9 -13.40 -21.01 -1.25
CA LEU A 9 -12.15 -21.45 -1.86
C LEU A 9 -11.07 -21.73 -0.80
N MET A 10 -10.97 -20.90 0.24
CA MET A 10 -10.02 -21.07 1.35
C MET A 10 -10.28 -22.33 2.19
N LYS A 11 -11.55 -22.75 2.28
CA LYS A 11 -11.97 -23.98 2.98
C LYS A 11 -11.80 -25.25 2.13
N LEU A 12 -11.45 -25.11 0.85
CA LEU A 12 -11.37 -26.21 -0.09
C LEU A 12 -10.11 -27.06 0.18
N ASP A 13 -10.32 -28.33 0.52
CA ASP A 13 -9.25 -29.27 0.84
C ASP A 13 -9.08 -30.37 -0.22
N LYS A 14 -10.08 -30.56 -1.10
CA LYS A 14 -10.09 -31.56 -2.16
C LYS A 14 -10.80 -31.08 -3.41
N ILE A 15 -10.27 -31.48 -4.57
CA ILE A 15 -10.95 -31.42 -5.88
C ILE A 15 -10.99 -32.86 -6.41
N GLY A 16 -12.17 -33.48 -6.37
CA GLY A 16 -12.32 -34.91 -6.61
C GLY A 16 -11.51 -35.71 -5.59
N ASN A 17 -10.56 -36.53 -6.07
CA ASN A 17 -9.68 -37.35 -5.22
C ASN A 17 -8.34 -36.66 -4.89
N ILE A 18 -8.11 -35.44 -5.38
CA ILE A 18 -6.84 -34.72 -5.20
C ILE A 18 -6.95 -33.80 -4.00
N LYS A 19 -6.03 -33.92 -3.04
CA LYS A 19 -5.93 -32.99 -1.91
C LYS A 19 -5.29 -31.68 -2.36
N VAL A 20 -5.94 -30.56 -2.07
CA VAL A 20 -5.48 -29.22 -2.43
C VAL A 20 -5.46 -28.31 -1.21
N LYS A 21 -4.72 -27.20 -1.29
CA LYS A 21 -4.69 -26.16 -0.25
C LYS A 21 -4.75 -24.81 -0.94
N ALA A 22 -5.82 -24.07 -0.70
CA ALA A 22 -5.91 -22.67 -1.10
C ALA A 22 -5.20 -21.79 -0.04
N SER A 23 -4.48 -20.78 -0.50
CA SER A 23 -3.93 -19.75 0.38
C SER A 23 -3.97 -18.39 -0.33
N PRO A 24 -4.11 -17.28 0.42
CA PRO A 24 -4.03 -15.96 -0.17
C PRO A 24 -2.68 -15.77 -0.85
N HIS A 25 -2.68 -15.31 -2.10
CA HIS A 25 -1.45 -15.05 -2.81
C HIS A 25 -0.71 -13.85 -2.20
N HIS A 26 0.57 -14.02 -1.89
CA HIS A 26 1.36 -13.07 -1.07
C HIS A 26 1.53 -11.68 -1.71
N THR A 27 1.44 -11.58 -3.04
CA THR A 27 1.63 -10.32 -3.79
C THR A 27 0.36 -9.82 -4.47
N LEU A 28 -0.60 -10.70 -4.76
CA LEU A 28 -1.80 -10.34 -5.53
C LEU A 28 -2.86 -9.65 -4.68
N ASN A 29 -2.69 -9.62 -3.36
CA ASN A 29 -3.63 -9.00 -2.41
C ASN A 29 -3.18 -7.59 -1.97
N TYR A 30 -2.02 -7.13 -2.42
CA TYR A 30 -1.48 -5.83 -2.08
C TYR A 30 -1.34 -4.97 -3.33
N SER A 31 -1.50 -3.66 -3.17
CA SER A 31 -1.18 -2.68 -4.20
C SER A 31 -0.18 -1.67 -3.65
N LYS A 32 0.63 -1.11 -4.54
CA LYS A 32 1.57 -0.04 -4.20
C LYS A 32 1.28 1.19 -5.04
N GLY A 33 1.27 2.35 -4.38
CA GLY A 33 1.11 3.65 -5.02
C GLY A 33 2.23 4.58 -4.61
N VAL A 34 2.55 5.54 -5.48
CA VAL A 34 3.46 6.63 -5.16
C VAL A 34 2.67 7.92 -5.04
N ILE A 35 2.94 8.67 -3.97
CA ILE A 35 2.50 10.06 -3.80
C ILE A 35 3.73 10.98 -3.81
N SER A 36 3.54 12.24 -4.19
CA SER A 36 4.62 13.18 -4.49
C SER A 36 4.37 14.57 -3.93
N GLU A 37 4.29 14.69 -2.61
CA GLU A 37 3.95 15.95 -1.93
C GLU A 37 5.13 16.49 -1.13
N SER A 38 5.47 17.76 -1.37
CA SER A 38 6.59 18.43 -0.69
C SER A 38 6.32 18.65 0.80
N GLU A 39 5.07 18.78 1.19
CA GLU A 39 4.67 19.00 2.59
C GLU A 39 5.13 17.83 3.47
N PHE A 40 5.01 16.61 2.95
CA PHE A 40 5.42 15.40 3.66
C PHE A 40 6.92 15.11 3.59
N GLN A 41 7.76 16.00 3.05
CA GLN A 41 9.18 15.69 2.87
C GLN A 41 9.94 15.48 4.20
N ARG A 42 9.47 16.12 5.28
CA ARG A 42 10.11 16.07 6.61
C ARG A 42 9.36 15.20 7.62
N ASP A 43 8.21 14.67 7.25
CA ASP A 43 7.40 13.87 8.16
C ASP A 43 7.96 12.45 8.34
N LEU A 44 7.67 11.86 9.49
CA LEU A 44 8.02 10.48 9.80
C LEU A 44 7.10 9.51 9.05
N GLU A 45 7.64 8.37 8.65
CA GLU A 45 6.86 7.36 7.91
C GLU A 45 5.77 6.76 8.79
N GLU A 46 6.03 6.65 10.10
CA GLU A 46 5.13 6.12 11.11
C GLU A 46 3.89 7.02 11.28
N ASP A 47 4.09 8.34 11.41
CA ASP A 47 3.00 9.32 11.55
C ASP A 47 2.07 9.29 10.32
N LEU A 48 2.67 9.23 9.13
CA LEU A 48 1.92 9.15 7.87
C LEU A 48 1.17 7.82 7.73
N LEU A 49 1.76 6.72 8.20
CA LEU A 49 1.11 5.41 8.21
C LEU A 49 -0.11 5.41 9.12
N GLU A 50 -0.02 6.04 10.31
CA GLU A 50 -1.15 6.16 11.23
C GLU A 50 -2.32 6.91 10.59
N CYS A 51 -2.04 8.02 9.89
CA CYS A 51 -3.07 8.80 9.17
C CYS A 51 -3.75 8.03 8.02
N LEU A 52 -3.06 7.03 7.47
CA LEU A 52 -3.53 6.25 6.31
C LEU A 52 -4.07 4.87 6.67
N LYS A 53 -4.01 4.48 7.94
CA LYS A 53 -4.41 3.14 8.42
C LYS A 53 -5.88 2.83 8.12
N ASP A 54 -6.77 3.82 8.28
CA ASP A 54 -8.20 3.70 7.98
C ASP A 54 -8.49 3.50 6.48
N GLN A 55 -7.51 3.77 5.62
CA GLN A 55 -7.59 3.58 4.16
C GLN A 55 -6.87 2.29 3.71
N ASN A 56 -6.64 1.35 4.63
CA ASN A 56 -5.96 0.07 4.39
C ASN A 56 -4.47 0.20 4.01
N ALA A 57 -3.83 1.32 4.31
CA ALA A 57 -2.37 1.39 4.20
C ALA A 57 -1.72 0.53 5.30
N ILE A 58 -0.72 -0.26 4.91
CA ILE A 58 0.03 -1.15 5.80
C ILE A 58 1.51 -0.79 5.89
N ALA A 59 2.02 -0.01 4.94
CA ALA A 59 3.38 0.50 4.99
C ALA A 59 3.48 1.81 4.21
N VAL A 60 4.26 2.73 4.75
CA VAL A 60 4.75 3.93 4.07
C VAL A 60 6.26 3.81 3.99
N LYS A 61 6.86 4.15 2.85
CA LYS A 61 8.31 4.17 2.69
C LYS A 61 8.75 5.35 1.84
N ARG A 62 9.71 6.12 2.34
CA ARG A 62 10.27 7.27 1.63
C ARG A 62 11.28 6.83 0.60
N ILE A 63 11.15 7.37 -0.60
CA ILE A 63 12.18 7.25 -1.62
C ILE A 63 13.30 8.21 -1.25
N THR A 64 14.50 7.67 -1.09
CA THR A 64 15.71 8.45 -0.84
C THR A 64 16.63 8.37 -2.06
N ILE A 65 17.30 9.47 -2.39
CA ILE A 65 18.30 9.51 -3.45
C ILE A 65 19.69 9.47 -2.82
N LYS A 66 20.57 8.62 -3.32
CA LYS A 66 21.99 8.64 -2.97
C LYS A 66 22.77 9.53 -3.93
N ARG A 67 23.46 10.55 -3.41
CA ARG A 67 24.37 11.42 -4.16
C ARG A 67 25.67 11.57 -3.38
N ASN A 68 26.81 11.34 -4.03
CA ASN A 68 28.13 11.47 -3.42
C ASN A 68 28.29 10.71 -2.10
N GLY A 69 27.73 9.49 -2.00
CA GLY A 69 27.76 8.67 -0.79
C GLY A 69 26.79 9.10 0.32
N GLN A 70 26.10 10.23 0.17
CA GLN A 70 25.10 10.73 1.12
C GLN A 70 23.68 10.41 0.65
N THR A 71 22.77 10.17 1.60
CA THR A 71 21.37 9.81 1.34
C THR A 71 20.47 11.01 1.63
N PHE A 72 19.65 11.39 0.65
CA PHE A 72 18.77 12.55 0.73
C PHE A 72 17.30 12.13 0.63
N PRO A 73 16.44 12.56 1.57
CA PRO A 73 15.00 12.29 1.50
C PRO A 73 14.35 13.07 0.35
N THR A 74 13.46 12.42 -0.39
CA THR A 74 12.63 13.08 -1.40
C THR A 74 11.20 13.30 -0.91
N LYS A 75 10.44 14.07 -1.70
CA LYS A 75 8.99 14.24 -1.54
C LYS A 75 8.17 13.00 -1.93
N HIS A 76 8.81 11.96 -2.46
CA HIS A 76 8.12 10.78 -2.95
C HIS A 76 8.00 9.71 -1.87
N LEU A 77 6.78 9.24 -1.64
CA LEU A 77 6.46 8.18 -0.69
C LEU A 77 5.81 7.02 -1.43
N ILE A 78 6.25 5.81 -1.13
CA ILE A 78 5.64 4.55 -1.55
C ILE A 78 4.65 4.15 -0.46
N LEU A 79 3.38 4.06 -0.82
CA LEU A 79 2.31 3.55 0.02
C LEU A 79 2.04 2.10 -0.37
N THR A 80 1.97 1.19 0.59
CA THR A 80 1.53 -0.19 0.38
C THR A 80 0.17 -0.37 1.03
N PHE A 81 -0.81 -0.85 0.26
CA PHE A 81 -2.16 -1.09 0.72
C PHE A 81 -2.44 -2.58 0.80
N ASN A 82 -3.18 -3.01 1.84
CA ASN A 82 -3.79 -4.34 1.93
C ASN A 82 -5.07 -4.43 1.07
N ASN A 83 -4.99 -3.88 -0.14
CA ASN A 83 -6.04 -3.99 -1.13
C ASN A 83 -5.37 -4.25 -2.49
N PRO A 84 -5.82 -5.26 -3.24
CA PRO A 84 -5.31 -5.57 -4.58
C PRO A 84 -5.52 -4.45 -5.60
N THR A 85 -6.56 -3.63 -5.42
CA THR A 85 -6.81 -2.47 -6.28
C THR A 85 -6.20 -1.23 -5.65
N LEU A 86 -5.34 -0.55 -6.41
CA LEU A 86 -4.76 0.71 -5.97
C LEU A 86 -5.87 1.78 -5.87
N PRO A 87 -6.05 2.44 -4.70
CA PRO A 87 -6.93 3.59 -4.61
C PRO A 87 -6.52 4.66 -5.64
N LYS A 88 -7.44 5.47 -6.15
CA LYS A 88 -7.11 6.60 -7.05
C LYS A 88 -6.54 7.81 -6.30
N SER A 89 -6.95 7.94 -5.05
CA SER A 89 -6.52 9.00 -4.14
C SER A 89 -6.63 8.52 -2.70
N VAL A 90 -5.84 9.14 -1.84
CA VAL A 90 -5.91 8.95 -0.38
C VAL A 90 -6.08 10.31 0.30
N LYS A 91 -6.75 10.32 1.45
CA LYS A 91 -6.86 11.50 2.31
C LYS A 91 -5.83 11.43 3.42
N ILE A 92 -4.96 12.43 3.52
CA ILE A 92 -4.01 12.51 4.63
C ILE A 92 -4.47 13.69 5.48
N ALA A 93 -4.93 13.39 6.69
CA ALA A 93 -5.29 14.40 7.67
C ALA A 93 -4.07 14.63 8.57
N TYR A 94 -3.35 15.73 8.34
CA TYR A 94 -2.16 16.07 9.11
C TYR A 94 -2.29 17.49 9.65
N LYS A 95 -2.10 17.67 10.96
CA LYS A 95 -2.06 18.99 11.63
C LYS A 95 -3.17 19.96 11.19
N LEU A 96 -4.43 19.53 11.27
CA LEU A 96 -5.66 20.30 10.97
C LEU A 96 -5.98 20.53 9.47
N SER A 97 -5.14 20.12 8.53
CA SER A 97 -5.48 20.08 7.11
C SER A 97 -5.74 18.63 6.65
N SER A 98 -6.79 18.43 5.86
CA SER A 98 -7.06 17.16 5.19
C SER A 98 -6.84 17.34 3.70
N GLU A 99 -5.79 16.75 3.16
CA GLU A 99 -5.48 16.84 1.74
C GLU A 99 -5.79 15.54 1.02
N THR A 100 -6.39 15.66 -0.17
CA THR A 100 -6.61 14.52 -1.06
C THR A 100 -5.46 14.43 -2.03
N VAL A 101 -4.67 13.36 -1.91
CA VAL A 101 -3.46 13.14 -2.68
C VAL A 101 -3.68 12.00 -3.66
N TYR A 102 -3.33 12.23 -4.92
CA TYR A 102 -3.53 11.24 -5.97
C TYR A 102 -2.38 10.24 -6.01
N THR A 103 -2.74 8.97 -5.94
CA THR A 103 -1.82 7.84 -6.02
C THR A 103 -1.57 7.49 -7.48
N ARG A 104 -0.30 7.32 -7.85
CA ARG A 104 0.09 6.84 -9.18
C ARG A 104 0.71 5.46 -9.07
N SER A 105 0.33 4.55 -9.97
CA SER A 105 1.06 3.29 -10.15
C SER A 105 2.41 3.61 -10.76
N HIS A 106 3.50 3.24 -10.10
CA HIS A 106 4.84 3.44 -10.63
C HIS A 106 5.35 2.11 -11.21
N PRO A 107 5.73 2.04 -12.50
CA PRO A 107 6.09 0.77 -13.16
C PRO A 107 7.47 0.21 -12.75
N LEU A 108 8.09 0.73 -11.69
CA LEU A 108 9.42 0.32 -11.24
C LEU A 108 9.40 -0.70 -10.09
N PHE A 109 8.25 -1.32 -9.80
CA PHE A 109 8.11 -2.46 -8.89
C PHE A 109 7.08 -3.45 -9.40
#